data_AF-A0A916M5N4-F1
#
_entry.id   AF-A0A916M5N4-F1
#
_cell.length_a   1.000
_cell.length_b   1.000
_cell.length_c   1.000
_cell.angle_alpha   90.00
_cell.angle_beta   90.00
_cell.angle_gamma   90.00
#
_symmetry.space_group_name_H-M   'P 1'
#
loop_
_entity.id
_entity.type
_entity.pdbx_description
1 polymer ?
#
loop_
_entity_poly.entity_id
_entity_poly.type
_entity_poly.pdbx_seq_one_letter_code
_entity_poly.pdbx_strand_id
1 'polypeptide(L)'
;MNHEFEAITSTGELLPVPGPSHVFWPPERFFWALLDAPGVRVRGQLPVGLTPGLQEYLSNPVDAVHAVCAPVAGDRVLVCAARRADLASLEPGVLYLTPGELPPFATDLVTAGDLNLLVGEFEPTALRVQRRRQSLMVCAAAVVCTLLICIGLVRRINLWQDQEQQLEAARVRLVRSVASGDEGLRQELSSLRKATGTDSLPPAAVDSASGLAALLRRWPAITGVEPRTITVTAREITLSVELEGGEPREFLETFAAPAGWMLGEPRLSTSPQSTVLNLELRRAEGKPP
;
A
#
# COMPACT_ATOMS: atom_id res chain seq x y z
N MET A 1 14.02 -15.70 -2.88
CA MET A 1 15.49 -15.71 -2.80
C MET A 1 15.87 -16.18 -1.41
N ASN A 2 16.07 -17.49 -1.24
CA ASN A 2 16.64 -18.05 -0.02
C ASN A 2 18.16 -18.00 -0.19
N HIS A 3 18.83 -17.18 0.62
CA HIS A 3 20.29 -17.20 0.70
C HIS A 3 20.70 -18.44 1.50
N GLU A 4 21.17 -19.48 0.81
CA GLU A 4 22.01 -20.52 1.40
C GLU A 4 23.33 -19.87 1.82
N PHE A 5 23.54 -19.75 3.13
CA PHE A 5 24.80 -19.33 3.72
C PHE A 5 25.69 -20.58 3.85
N GLU A 6 26.62 -20.77 2.93
CA GLU A 6 27.69 -21.75 3.07
C GLU A 6 28.75 -21.22 4.05
N ALA A 7 28.82 -21.82 5.23
CA ALA A 7 29.91 -21.59 6.18
C ALA A 7 31.08 -22.53 5.84
N ILE A 8 32.17 -21.98 5.28
CA ILE A 8 33.38 -22.74 4.97
C ILE A 8 34.29 -22.76 6.22
N THR A 9 34.38 -23.91 6.90
CA THR A 9 35.41 -24.20 7.91
C THR A 9 36.55 -25.04 7.31
N SER A 10 37.79 -24.70 7.68
CA SER A 10 39.08 -25.11 7.06
C SER A 10 39.50 -26.59 7.24
N THR A 11 38.59 -27.50 7.55
CA THR A 11 38.86 -28.95 7.62
C THR A 11 37.82 -29.63 6.74
N GLY A 12 38.23 -30.04 5.54
CA GLY A 12 37.38 -30.49 4.43
C GLY A 12 36.67 -31.83 4.63
N GLU A 13 35.96 -31.98 5.73
CA GLU A 13 34.82 -32.90 5.85
C GLU A 13 33.57 -32.03 5.96
N LEU A 14 32.82 -31.92 4.85
CA LEU A 14 31.47 -31.40 4.86
C LEU A 14 30.62 -32.36 5.71
N LEU A 15 30.58 -32.12 7.02
CA LEU A 15 29.53 -32.70 7.84
C LEU A 15 28.22 -32.28 7.18
N PRO A 16 27.36 -33.21 6.72
CA PRO A 16 26.10 -32.85 6.11
C PRO A 16 25.37 -32.00 7.13
N VAL A 17 25.19 -30.71 6.84
CA VAL A 17 24.26 -29.88 7.61
C VAL A 17 22.95 -30.63 7.50
N PRO A 18 22.41 -31.19 8.60
CA PRO A 18 21.19 -31.96 8.51
C PRO A 18 20.15 -31.02 7.93
N GLY A 19 19.76 -31.29 6.69
CA GLY A 19 18.73 -30.51 6.02
C GLY A 19 17.49 -30.48 6.90
N PRO A 20 16.62 -29.46 6.75
CA PRO A 20 15.37 -29.41 7.49
C PRO A 20 14.69 -30.77 7.38
N SER A 21 14.57 -31.50 8.50
CA SER A 21 14.11 -32.88 8.46
C SER A 21 12.63 -32.86 8.11
N HIS A 22 12.37 -33.17 6.85
CA HIS A 22 11.05 -33.31 6.29
C HIS A 22 10.68 -34.78 6.41
N VAL A 23 9.68 -35.07 7.24
CA VAL A 23 9.15 -36.41 7.42
C VAL A 23 7.89 -36.56 6.58
N PHE A 24 7.81 -37.66 5.84
CA PHE A 24 6.62 -38.06 5.11
C PHE A 24 5.97 -39.24 5.83
N TRP A 25 4.68 -39.11 6.12
CA TRP A 25 3.89 -40.25 6.62
C TRP A 25 3.01 -40.82 5.53
N PRO A 26 2.75 -42.14 5.56
CA PRO A 26 1.89 -42.78 4.58
C PRO A 26 0.42 -42.32 4.78
N PRO A 27 -0.38 -42.26 3.71
CA PRO A 27 -1.68 -41.61 3.70
C PRO A 27 -2.70 -42.20 4.69
N GLU A 28 -2.53 -43.47 5.07
CA GLU A 28 -3.42 -44.21 5.98
C GLU A 28 -3.33 -43.74 7.43
N ARG A 29 -2.30 -42.96 7.79
CA ARG A 29 -2.18 -42.33 9.12
C ARG A 29 -3.03 -41.08 9.27
N PHE A 30 -3.63 -40.61 8.18
CA PHE A 30 -4.40 -39.38 8.17
C PHE A 30 -5.89 -39.65 7.97
N PHE A 31 -6.69 -38.80 8.58
CA PHE A 31 -8.10 -38.66 8.29
C PHE A 31 -8.28 -37.51 7.32
N TRP A 32 -9.11 -37.72 6.30
CA TRP A 32 -9.32 -36.78 5.21
C TRP A 32 -10.77 -36.38 5.14
N ALA A 33 -11.03 -35.08 5.03
CA ALA A 33 -12.37 -34.55 4.82
C ALA A 33 -12.33 -33.34 3.88
N LEU A 34 -13.38 -33.17 3.08
CA LEU A 34 -13.60 -31.95 2.30
C LEU A 34 -14.80 -31.23 2.91
N LEU A 35 -14.57 -30.04 3.46
CA LEU A 35 -15.59 -29.29 4.19
C LEU A 35 -15.94 -28.00 3.45
N ASP A 36 -17.21 -27.62 3.50
CA ASP A 36 -17.66 -26.29 3.08
C ASP A 36 -17.24 -25.25 4.14
N ALA A 37 -16.53 -24.22 3.70
CA ALA A 37 -15.87 -23.25 4.58
C ALA A 37 -15.82 -21.86 3.91
N PRO A 38 -16.98 -21.21 3.72
CA PRO A 38 -17.05 -19.90 3.08
C PRO A 38 -16.21 -18.88 3.85
N GLY A 39 -15.34 -18.18 3.12
CA GLY A 39 -14.44 -17.16 3.67
C GLY A 39 -13.14 -17.66 4.29
N VAL A 40 -12.92 -18.98 4.39
CA VAL A 40 -11.63 -19.52 4.87
C VAL A 40 -10.63 -19.52 3.72
N ARG A 41 -9.64 -18.62 3.79
CA ARG A 41 -8.61 -18.44 2.74
C ARG A 41 -7.20 -18.80 3.19
N VAL A 42 -7.02 -19.19 4.45
CA VAL A 42 -5.70 -19.36 5.06
C VAL A 42 -5.40 -20.85 5.24
N ARG A 43 -4.17 -21.24 4.93
CA ARG A 43 -3.61 -22.58 5.20
C ARG A 43 -3.18 -22.67 6.66
N GLY A 44 -3.30 -23.83 7.29
CA GLY A 44 -2.79 -24.07 8.64
C GLY A 44 -3.79 -24.79 9.53
N GLN A 45 -3.84 -24.44 10.81
CA GLN A 45 -4.74 -25.09 11.77
C GLN A 45 -6.20 -24.89 11.39
N LEU A 46 -7.01 -25.97 11.48
CA LEU A 46 -8.44 -25.91 11.21
C LEU A 46 -9.13 -24.91 12.16
N PRO A 47 -9.88 -23.92 11.64
CA PRO A 47 -10.70 -23.05 12.47
C PRO A 47 -11.70 -23.83 13.33
N VAL A 48 -11.85 -23.42 14.59
CA VAL A 48 -12.73 -24.10 15.58
C VAL A 48 -14.18 -24.21 15.11
N GLY A 49 -14.65 -23.27 14.28
CA GLY A 49 -16.01 -23.30 13.71
C GLY A 49 -16.27 -24.44 12.72
N LEU A 50 -15.21 -25.02 12.12
CA LEU A 50 -15.33 -26.15 11.18
C LEU A 50 -15.16 -27.51 11.84
N THR A 51 -14.78 -27.52 13.12
CA THR A 51 -14.55 -28.72 13.90
C THR A 51 -15.78 -29.65 14.00
N PRO A 52 -17.02 -29.16 14.15
CA PRO A 52 -18.21 -30.03 14.14
C PRO A 52 -18.38 -30.79 12.83
N GLY A 53 -18.15 -30.14 11.69
CA GLY A 53 -18.22 -30.80 10.37
C GLY A 53 -17.15 -31.88 10.20
N LEU A 54 -15.95 -31.69 10.77
CA LEU A 54 -14.92 -32.72 10.77
C LEU A 54 -15.31 -33.94 11.63
N GLN A 55 -15.97 -33.74 12.78
CA GLN A 55 -16.35 -34.82 13.71
C GLN A 55 -17.19 -35.90 13.04
N GLU A 56 -17.99 -35.55 12.04
CA GLU A 56 -18.84 -36.48 11.27
C GLU A 56 -18.00 -37.52 10.49
N TYR A 57 -16.75 -37.21 10.17
CA TYR A 57 -15.84 -38.07 9.41
C TYR A 57 -14.82 -38.81 10.28
N LEU A 58 -14.76 -38.51 11.59
CA LEU A 58 -13.75 -39.06 12.48
C LEU A 58 -14.30 -40.25 13.27
N SER A 59 -13.51 -41.34 13.29
CA SER A 59 -13.75 -42.47 14.22
C SER A 59 -13.30 -42.16 15.65
N ASN A 60 -12.47 -41.13 15.83
CA ASN A 60 -11.94 -40.67 17.11
C ASN A 60 -12.66 -39.38 17.53
N PRO A 61 -12.72 -39.08 18.84
CA PRO A 61 -13.17 -37.76 19.27
C PRO A 61 -12.24 -36.69 18.69
N VAL A 62 -12.83 -35.57 18.27
CA VAL A 62 -12.12 -34.42 17.70
C VAL A 62 -10.92 -33.99 18.55
N ASP A 63 -11.06 -34.02 19.88
CA ASP A 63 -10.01 -33.60 20.81
C ASP A 63 -8.80 -34.52 20.80
N ALA A 64 -8.92 -35.74 20.26
CA ALA A 64 -7.82 -36.69 20.11
C ALA A 64 -7.07 -36.54 18.78
N VAL A 65 -7.54 -35.66 17.88
CA VAL A 65 -6.88 -35.38 16.59
C VAL A 65 -6.40 -33.94 16.51
N HIS A 66 -5.40 -33.72 15.67
CA HIS A 66 -4.93 -32.41 15.26
C HIS A 66 -5.21 -32.28 13.77
N ALA A 67 -5.90 -31.22 13.38
CA ALA A 67 -6.38 -31.01 12.02
C ALA A 67 -5.80 -29.74 11.42
N VAL A 68 -5.34 -29.86 10.18
CA VAL A 68 -4.92 -28.75 9.33
C VAL A 68 -5.79 -28.68 8.09
N CYS A 69 -5.95 -27.49 7.54
CA CYS A 69 -6.73 -27.26 6.34
C CYS A 69 -5.93 -26.48 5.29
N ALA A 70 -6.19 -26.80 4.03
CA ALA A 70 -5.77 -26.03 2.87
C ALA A 70 -7.01 -25.61 2.06
N PRO A 71 -7.11 -24.34 1.64
CA PRO A 71 -8.24 -23.87 0.85
C PRO A 71 -8.22 -24.48 -0.55
N VAL A 72 -9.42 -24.78 -1.05
CA VAL A 72 -9.69 -25.38 -2.36
C VAL A 72 -10.70 -24.49 -3.11
N ALA A 73 -10.81 -24.65 -4.42
CA ALA A 73 -11.79 -23.93 -5.22
C ALA A 73 -13.24 -24.18 -4.75
N GLY A 74 -14.06 -23.12 -4.80
CA GLY A 74 -15.48 -23.16 -4.49
C GLY A 74 -15.81 -23.14 -3.00
N ASP A 75 -15.16 -22.25 -2.22
CA ASP A 75 -15.43 -22.04 -0.79
C ASP A 75 -15.35 -23.32 0.06
N ARG A 76 -14.46 -24.24 -0.33
CA ARG A 76 -14.19 -25.49 0.37
C ARG A 76 -12.77 -25.54 0.90
N VAL A 77 -12.56 -26.34 1.92
CA VAL A 77 -11.23 -26.64 2.45
C VAL A 77 -11.02 -28.14 2.49
N LEU A 78 -9.84 -28.58 2.06
CA LEU A 78 -9.38 -29.94 2.30
C LEU A 78 -8.77 -29.98 3.70
N VAL A 79 -9.26 -30.88 4.53
CA VAL A 79 -8.79 -31.12 5.88
C VAL A 79 -7.97 -32.40 5.92
N CYS A 80 -6.78 -32.31 6.50
CA CYS A 80 -5.91 -33.43 6.84
C CYS A 80 -5.75 -33.45 8.35
N ALA A 81 -6.12 -34.55 9.00
CA ALA A 81 -5.99 -34.71 10.44
C ALA A 81 -5.18 -35.94 10.82
N ALA A 82 -4.41 -35.85 11.90
CA ALA A 82 -3.64 -36.96 12.47
C ALA A 82 -3.96 -37.11 13.96
N ARG A 83 -3.74 -38.30 14.51
CA ARG A 83 -3.87 -38.53 15.96
C ARG A 83 -2.83 -37.70 16.71
N ARG A 84 -3.24 -37.03 17.78
CA ARG A 84 -2.33 -36.24 18.64
C ARG A 84 -1.23 -37.10 19.27
N ALA A 85 -1.55 -38.33 19.67
CA ALA A 85 -0.59 -39.26 20.24
C ALA A 85 0.56 -39.57 19.26
N ASP A 86 0.23 -39.72 17.99
CA ASP A 86 1.21 -39.98 16.93
C ASP A 86 2.12 -38.77 16.73
N LEU A 87 1.55 -37.56 16.67
CA LEU A 87 2.31 -36.31 16.54
C LEU A 87 3.22 -36.05 17.76
N ALA A 88 2.76 -36.39 18.97
CA ALA A 88 3.53 -36.23 20.20
C ALA A 88 4.76 -37.14 20.28
N SER A 89 4.81 -38.21 19.49
CA SER A 89 5.93 -39.16 19.41
C SER A 89 6.99 -38.81 18.36
N LEU A 90 6.80 -37.71 17.62
CA LEU A 90 7.76 -37.26 16.62
C LEU A 90 9.09 -36.82 17.25
N GLU A 91 10.18 -37.06 16.54
CA GLU A 91 11.51 -36.68 16.99
C GLU A 91 11.64 -35.15 17.10
N PRO A 92 12.30 -34.64 18.16
CA PRO A 92 12.63 -33.23 18.26
C PRO A 92 13.54 -32.84 17.10
N GLY A 93 13.11 -31.88 16.27
CA GLY A 93 13.89 -31.38 15.13
C GLY A 93 13.22 -31.56 13.78
N VAL A 94 12.15 -32.36 13.69
CA VAL A 94 11.29 -32.41 12.50
C VAL A 94 10.68 -31.04 12.27
N LEU A 95 10.93 -30.47 11.10
CA LEU A 95 10.44 -29.14 10.74
C LEU A 95 9.15 -29.19 9.92
N TYR A 96 9.00 -30.24 9.13
CA TYR A 96 7.83 -30.44 8.27
C TYR A 96 7.34 -31.88 8.38
N LEU A 97 6.04 -32.04 8.56
CA LEU A 97 5.36 -33.31 8.46
C LEU A 97 4.23 -33.17 7.45
N THR A 98 4.39 -33.83 6.30
CA THR A 98 3.38 -33.83 5.25
C THR A 98 2.99 -35.27 4.92
N PRO A 99 1.80 -35.46 4.33
CA PRO A 99 1.48 -36.72 3.69
C PRO A 99 2.51 -37.03 2.60
N GLY A 100 2.90 -38.30 2.47
CA GLY A 100 3.72 -38.78 1.35
C GLY A 100 2.94 -38.79 0.05
N GLU A 101 1.64 -39.10 0.10
CA GLU A 101 0.74 -39.12 -1.03
C GLU A 101 -0.62 -38.51 -0.64
N LEU A 102 -1.28 -37.86 -1.61
CA LEU A 102 -2.62 -37.32 -1.44
C LEU A 102 -3.67 -38.36 -1.83
N PRO A 103 -4.85 -38.36 -1.20
CA PRO A 103 -5.93 -39.22 -1.66
C PRO A 103 -6.38 -38.80 -3.07
N PRO A 104 -6.90 -39.73 -3.91
CA PRO A 104 -7.21 -39.44 -5.32
C PRO A 104 -8.12 -38.24 -5.56
N PHE A 105 -9.05 -37.96 -4.64
CA PHE A 105 -9.96 -36.82 -4.75
C PHE A 105 -9.30 -35.46 -4.46
N ALA A 106 -8.08 -35.44 -3.90
CA ALA A 106 -7.36 -34.24 -3.49
C ALA A 106 -6.15 -33.90 -4.38
N THR A 107 -5.70 -34.84 -5.21
CA THR A 107 -4.45 -34.72 -6.00
C THR A 107 -4.42 -33.48 -6.90
N ASP A 108 -5.56 -33.11 -7.49
CA ASP A 108 -5.67 -31.95 -8.39
C ASP A 108 -6.05 -30.64 -7.66
N LEU A 109 -6.30 -30.71 -6.35
CA LEU A 109 -6.87 -29.61 -5.57
C LEU A 109 -5.82 -28.85 -4.77
N VAL A 110 -4.83 -29.57 -4.23
CA VAL A 110 -3.78 -29.01 -3.36
C VAL A 110 -2.47 -29.76 -3.53
N THR A 111 -1.37 -29.19 -3.05
CA THR A 111 -0.09 -29.92 -2.96
C THR A 111 0.09 -30.52 -1.57
N ALA A 112 0.79 -31.65 -1.44
CA ALA A 112 1.06 -32.27 -0.14
C ALA A 112 1.80 -31.32 0.83
N GLY A 113 2.64 -30.44 0.29
CA GLY A 113 3.34 -29.40 1.05
C GLY A 113 2.42 -28.36 1.72
N ASP A 114 1.20 -28.20 1.21
CA ASP A 114 0.20 -27.28 1.78
C ASP A 114 -0.43 -27.83 3.07
N LEU A 115 -0.25 -29.11 3.34
CA LEU A 115 -0.83 -29.84 4.47
C LEU A 115 0.23 -30.21 5.51
N ASN A 116 1.00 -29.22 5.96
CA ASN A 116 1.94 -29.42 7.05
C ASN A 116 1.19 -29.52 8.39
N LEU A 117 1.29 -30.66 9.06
CA LEU A 117 0.64 -30.92 10.36
C LEU A 117 1.38 -30.31 11.55
N LEU A 118 2.62 -29.86 11.36
CA LEU A 118 3.43 -29.23 12.41
C LEU A 118 3.11 -27.73 12.55
N VAL A 119 1.86 -27.43 12.88
CA VAL A 119 1.35 -26.08 13.12
C VAL A 119 0.64 -25.98 14.47
N GLY A 120 0.39 -24.76 14.94
CA GLY A 120 -0.28 -24.52 16.22
C GLY A 120 0.55 -25.09 17.38
N GLU A 121 -0.03 -26.00 18.16
CA GLU A 121 0.62 -26.59 19.34
C GLU A 121 1.81 -27.51 19.00
N PHE A 122 1.78 -28.19 17.85
CA PHE A 122 2.85 -29.08 17.37
C PHE A 122 3.90 -28.34 16.51
N GLU A 123 3.83 -27.01 16.43
CA GLU A 123 4.82 -26.22 15.70
C GLU A 123 6.20 -26.27 16.39
N PRO A 124 7.27 -26.66 15.66
CA PRO A 124 8.63 -26.72 16.17
C PRO A 124 9.11 -25.37 16.72
N THR A 125 9.86 -25.41 17.81
CA THR A 125 10.40 -24.21 18.46
C THR A 125 11.27 -23.38 17.52
N ALA A 126 12.03 -24.03 16.63
CA ALA A 126 12.85 -23.36 15.62
C ALA A 126 12.00 -22.50 14.66
N LEU A 127 10.89 -23.04 14.14
CA LEU A 127 9.97 -22.30 13.27
C LEU A 127 9.28 -21.16 14.01
N ARG A 128 8.85 -21.38 15.27
CA ARG A 128 8.28 -20.33 16.12
C ARG A 128 9.24 -19.16 16.31
N VAL A 129 10.51 -19.44 16.58
CA VAL A 129 11.55 -18.41 16.74
C VAL A 129 11.79 -17.67 15.43
N GLN A 130 11.86 -18.38 14.30
CA GLN A 130 12.04 -17.77 12.99
C GLN A 130 10.89 -16.84 12.61
N ARG A 131 9.63 -17.28 12.77
CA ARG A 131 8.44 -16.44 12.52
C ARG A 131 8.43 -15.22 13.42
N ARG A 132 8.73 -15.36 14.71
CA ARG A 132 8.86 -14.23 15.65
C ARG A 132 9.93 -13.23 15.20
N ARG A 133 11.10 -13.72 14.77
CA ARG A 133 12.17 -12.85 14.25
C ARG A 133 11.73 -12.10 13.00
N GLN A 134 11.05 -12.77 12.06
CA GLN A 134 10.51 -12.14 10.86
C GLN A 134 9.47 -11.06 11.22
N SER A 135 8.51 -11.36 12.10
CA SER A 135 7.54 -10.36 12.56
C SER A 135 8.21 -9.18 13.25
N LEU A 136 9.21 -9.42 14.09
CA LEU A 136 9.99 -8.35 14.73
C LEU A 136 10.74 -7.48 13.72
N MET A 137 11.32 -8.08 12.66
CA MET A 137 11.98 -7.33 11.58
C MET A 137 10.98 -6.44 10.82
N VAL A 138 9.78 -6.95 10.51
CA VAL A 138 8.73 -6.17 9.85
C VAL A 138 8.26 -5.02 10.74
N CYS A 139 8.00 -5.27 12.02
CA CYS A 139 7.65 -4.21 12.97
C CYS A 139 8.76 -3.17 13.11
N ALA A 140 10.02 -3.59 13.21
CA ALA A 140 11.16 -2.68 13.28
C ALA A 140 11.28 -1.80 12.04
N ALA A 141 11.12 -2.38 10.84
CA ALA A 141 11.12 -1.64 9.59
C ALA A 141 9.97 -0.60 9.53
N ALA A 142 8.76 -0.98 9.96
CA ALA A 142 7.63 -0.07 10.04
C ALA A 142 7.92 1.12 10.98
N VAL A 143 8.47 0.86 12.17
CA VAL A 143 8.87 1.92 13.13
C VAL A 143 9.90 2.86 12.54
N VAL A 144 10.92 2.34 11.85
CA VAL A 144 11.93 3.16 11.16
C VAL A 144 11.29 4.05 10.10
N CYS A 145 10.39 3.50 9.26
CA CYS A 145 9.66 4.28 8.26
C CYS A 145 8.84 5.40 8.90
N THR A 146 8.11 5.12 9.98
CA THR A 146 7.34 6.12 10.72
C THR A 146 8.25 7.22 11.29
N LEU A 147 9.39 6.86 11.88
CA LEU A 147 10.36 7.84 12.39
C LEU A 147 10.90 8.75 11.29
N LEU A 148 11.24 8.19 10.12
CA LEU A 148 11.71 8.97 8.98
C LEU A 148 10.64 9.96 8.48
N ILE A 149 9.36 9.55 8.45
CA ILE A 149 8.24 10.44 8.11
C ILE A 149 8.14 11.57 9.14
N CYS A 150 8.19 11.26 10.44
CA CYS A 150 8.14 12.26 11.50
C CYS A 150 9.30 13.27 11.39
N ILE A 151 10.53 12.80 11.15
CA ILE A 151 11.70 13.66 10.93
C ILE A 151 11.48 14.57 9.72
N GLY A 152 10.96 14.02 8.61
CA GLY A 152 10.64 14.79 7.42
C GLY A 152 9.61 15.90 7.67
N LEU A 153 8.57 15.61 8.46
CA LEU A 153 7.54 16.58 8.84
C LEU A 153 8.11 17.68 9.75
N VAL A 154 8.91 17.33 10.76
CA VAL A 154 9.57 18.33 11.63
C VAL A 154 10.47 19.23 10.81
N ARG A 155 11.28 18.66 9.91
CA ARG A 155 12.14 19.46 9.03
C ARG A 155 11.33 20.41 8.15
N ARG A 156 10.19 19.96 7.63
CA ARG A 156 9.29 20.79 6.81
C ARG A 156 8.68 21.95 7.61
N ILE A 157 8.26 21.68 8.85
CA ILE A 157 7.73 22.72 9.76
C ILE A 157 8.80 23.79 10.03
N ASN A 158 10.02 23.37 10.35
CA ASN A 158 11.12 24.30 10.62
C ASN A 158 11.44 25.17 9.40
N LEU A 159 11.46 24.58 8.18
CA LEU A 159 11.66 25.35 6.95
C LEU A 159 10.58 26.41 6.73
N TRP A 160 9.32 26.12 7.08
CA TRP A 160 8.23 27.11 6.97
C TRP A 160 8.34 28.21 8.02
N GLN A 161 8.75 27.88 9.25
CA GLN A 161 8.99 28.86 10.29
C GLN A 161 10.16 29.78 9.92
N ASP A 162 11.24 29.24 9.36
CA ASP A 162 12.38 30.02 8.88
C ASP A 162 11.96 30.99 7.76
N GLN A 163 11.12 30.54 6.83
CA GLN A 163 10.57 31.39 5.77
C GLN A 163 9.71 32.53 6.34
N GLU A 164 8.84 32.23 7.29
CA GLU A 164 8.00 33.23 7.96
C GLU A 164 8.86 34.30 8.67
N GLN A 165 9.89 33.87 9.40
CA GLN A 165 10.81 34.79 10.07
C GLN A 165 11.59 35.66 9.07
N GLN A 166 12.02 35.09 7.94
CA GLN A 166 12.71 35.84 6.89
C GLN A 166 11.79 36.89 6.25
N LEU A 167 10.53 36.54 6.00
CA LEU A 167 9.53 37.46 5.46
C LEU A 167 9.26 38.61 6.44
N GLU A 168 9.09 38.33 7.73
CA GLU A 168 8.86 39.37 8.74
C GLU A 168 10.10 40.26 8.91
N ALA A 169 11.31 39.69 8.90
CA ALA A 169 12.55 40.47 8.93
C ALA A 169 12.74 41.33 7.67
N ALA A 170 12.34 40.85 6.49
CA ALA A 170 12.33 41.64 5.26
C ALA A 170 11.29 42.77 5.33
N ARG A 171 10.09 42.48 5.84
CA ARG A 171 9.03 43.46 6.05
C ARG A 171 9.48 44.58 6.99
N VAL A 172 10.07 44.25 8.14
CA VAL A 172 10.60 45.25 9.09
C VAL A 172 11.71 46.10 8.45
N ARG A 173 12.59 45.49 7.64
CA ARG A 173 13.62 46.23 6.88
C ARG A 173 13.02 47.22 5.89
N LEU A 174 12.01 46.79 5.13
CA LEU A 174 11.28 47.65 4.19
C LEU A 174 10.54 48.80 4.91
N VAL A 175 9.85 48.52 6.01
CA VAL A 175 9.17 49.57 6.80
C VAL A 175 10.18 50.59 7.32
N ARG A 176 11.34 50.13 7.80
CA ARG A 176 12.42 51.01 8.28
C ARG A 176 13.00 51.86 7.15
N SER A 177 13.24 51.31 5.96
CA SER A 177 13.78 52.04 4.81
C SER A 177 12.79 53.09 4.26
N VAL A 178 11.48 52.82 4.32
CA VAL A 178 10.44 53.81 4.03
C VAL A 178 10.41 54.93 5.07
N ALA A 179 10.51 54.57 6.35
CA ALA A 179 10.46 55.52 7.47
C ALA A 179 11.67 56.47 7.51
N SER A 180 12.85 56.03 7.06
CA SER A 180 14.05 56.87 6.95
C SER A 180 13.99 57.92 5.84
N GLY A 181 12.89 57.99 5.07
CA GLY A 181 12.69 59.03 4.07
C GLY A 181 13.55 58.84 2.82
N ASP A 182 13.85 57.60 2.44
CA ASP A 182 14.56 57.33 1.20
C ASP A 182 13.63 57.63 0.00
N GLU A 183 13.86 58.77 -0.64
CA GLU A 183 13.02 59.31 -1.73
C GLU A 183 12.91 58.34 -2.91
N GLY A 184 13.95 57.53 -3.18
CA GLY A 184 13.92 56.48 -4.21
C GLY A 184 12.90 55.38 -3.90
N LEU A 185 12.76 55.03 -2.62
CA LEU A 185 11.85 54.00 -2.14
C LEU A 185 10.39 54.47 -2.15
N ARG A 186 10.15 55.78 -1.94
CA ARG A 186 8.83 56.39 -2.17
C ARG A 186 8.42 56.33 -3.64
N GLN A 187 9.38 56.56 -4.55
CA GLN A 187 9.13 56.51 -5.98
C GLN A 187 8.86 55.07 -6.44
N GLU A 188 9.61 54.09 -5.93
CA GLU A 188 9.39 52.67 -6.20
C GLU A 188 8.08 52.16 -5.58
N LEU A 189 7.73 52.57 -4.35
CA LEU A 189 6.42 52.27 -3.76
C LEU A 189 5.27 52.91 -4.53
N SER A 190 5.44 54.12 -5.06
CA SER A 190 4.42 54.75 -5.91
C SER A 190 4.28 54.02 -7.25
N SER A 191 5.38 53.47 -7.78
CA SER A 191 5.42 52.66 -9.00
C SER A 191 4.75 51.31 -8.78
N LEU A 192 5.09 50.64 -7.67
CA LEU A 192 4.46 49.41 -7.22
C LEU A 192 2.99 49.63 -6.93
N ARG A 193 2.57 50.66 -6.18
CA ARG A 193 1.15 50.98 -5.93
C ARG A 193 0.39 51.38 -7.19
N LYS A 194 1.05 51.90 -8.22
CA LYS A 194 0.41 52.11 -9.54
C LYS A 194 0.27 50.79 -10.29
N ALA A 195 1.23 49.87 -10.16
CA ALA A 195 1.16 48.53 -10.73
C ALA A 195 0.20 47.59 -9.95
N THR A 196 0.06 47.79 -8.64
CA THR A 196 -0.91 47.13 -7.73
C THR A 196 -2.16 47.98 -7.49
N GLY A 197 -2.32 49.11 -8.21
CA GLY A 197 -3.51 49.97 -8.14
C GLY A 197 -4.78 49.31 -8.67
N THR A 198 -4.67 48.05 -9.10
CA THR A 198 -5.74 47.11 -9.41
C THR A 198 -5.95 46.04 -8.32
N ASP A 199 -5.45 46.26 -7.09
CA ASP A 199 -5.56 45.31 -5.98
C ASP A 199 -6.95 45.28 -5.34
N SER A 200 -7.65 44.19 -5.65
CA SER A 200 -8.45 43.52 -4.63
C SER A 200 -7.48 42.91 -3.62
N LEU A 201 -7.68 43.12 -2.32
CA LEU A 201 -6.94 42.38 -1.28
C LEU A 201 -6.88 40.89 -1.65
N PRO A 202 -5.71 40.21 -1.59
CA PRO A 202 -5.65 38.78 -1.82
C PRO A 202 -6.58 38.12 -0.79
N PRO A 203 -7.66 37.45 -1.24
CA PRO A 203 -8.58 36.80 -0.33
C PRO A 203 -7.80 35.78 0.51
N ALA A 204 -8.18 35.62 1.78
CA ALA A 204 -7.61 34.64 2.69
C ALA A 204 -7.33 33.33 1.94
N ALA A 205 -6.09 32.82 2.04
CA ALA A 205 -5.59 31.71 1.25
C ALA A 205 -6.59 30.55 1.27
N VAL A 206 -7.45 30.49 0.25
CA VAL A 206 -8.42 29.42 0.10
C VAL A 206 -7.60 28.16 -0.14
N ASP A 207 -7.88 27.13 0.64
CA ASP A 207 -7.18 25.86 0.58
C ASP A 207 -7.23 25.26 -0.83
N SER A 208 -6.16 25.53 -1.59
CA SER A 208 -5.98 25.10 -2.97
C SER A 208 -5.77 23.58 -3.05
N ALA A 209 -5.42 22.93 -1.93
CA ALA A 209 -5.29 21.49 -1.86
C ALA A 209 -6.64 20.79 -2.02
N SER A 210 -7.73 21.40 -1.53
CA SER A 210 -9.09 20.86 -1.71
C SER A 210 -9.52 20.85 -3.19
N GLY A 211 -9.21 21.92 -3.94
CA GLY A 211 -9.47 22.02 -5.37
C GLY A 211 -8.65 21.02 -6.19
N LEU A 212 -7.36 20.89 -5.88
CA LEU A 212 -6.47 19.92 -6.52
C LEU A 212 -6.91 18.47 -6.24
N ALA A 213 -7.24 18.14 -4.99
CA ALA A 213 -7.69 16.80 -4.62
C ALA A 213 -9.00 16.43 -5.33
N ALA A 214 -9.93 17.38 -5.44
CA ALA A 214 -11.19 17.16 -6.15
C ALA A 214 -10.98 16.96 -7.66
N LEU A 215 -10.02 17.68 -8.26
CA LEU A 215 -9.60 17.52 -9.66
C LEU A 215 -9.00 16.12 -9.89
N LEU A 216 -8.03 15.71 -9.07
CA LEU A 216 -7.33 14.42 -9.23
C LEU A 216 -8.26 13.21 -9.05
N ARG A 217 -9.27 13.30 -8.17
CA ARG A 217 -10.28 12.24 -8.00
C ARG A 217 -11.16 12.03 -9.22
N ARG A 218 -11.30 13.04 -10.08
CA ARG A 218 -12.09 13.01 -11.32
C ARG A 218 -11.20 12.92 -12.56
N TRP A 219 -9.92 12.64 -12.39
CA TRP A 219 -8.99 12.55 -13.51
C TRP A 219 -9.40 11.40 -14.44
N PRO A 220 -9.57 11.65 -15.75
CA PRO A 220 -9.92 10.61 -16.70
C PRO A 220 -8.85 9.51 -16.72
N ALA A 221 -9.26 8.25 -16.61
CA ALA A 221 -8.37 7.10 -16.72
C ALA A 221 -8.13 6.68 -18.19
N ILE A 222 -7.91 7.67 -19.07
CA ILE A 222 -7.69 7.46 -20.50
C ILE A 222 -6.17 7.24 -20.73
N THR A 223 -5.82 6.24 -21.51
CA THR A 223 -4.43 5.96 -21.90
C THR A 223 -3.91 6.99 -22.91
N GLY A 224 -2.65 7.44 -22.77
CA GLY A 224 -2.04 8.41 -23.70
C GLY A 224 -2.27 9.88 -23.34
N VAL A 225 -2.62 10.14 -22.07
CA VAL A 225 -2.87 11.48 -21.54
C VAL A 225 -1.86 11.78 -20.44
N GLU A 226 -0.95 12.73 -20.67
CA GLU A 226 0.06 13.12 -19.70
C GLU A 226 -0.20 14.56 -19.17
N PRO A 227 -0.41 14.74 -17.86
CA PRO A 227 -0.53 16.08 -17.29
C PRO A 227 0.84 16.77 -17.32
N ARG A 228 0.93 17.89 -18.04
CA ARG A 228 2.16 18.67 -18.17
C ARG A 228 2.30 19.70 -17.06
N THR A 229 1.24 20.47 -16.84
CA THR A 229 1.19 21.47 -15.76
C THR A 229 -0.20 21.54 -15.14
N ILE A 230 -0.25 21.64 -13.82
CA ILE A 230 -1.48 21.87 -13.06
C ILE A 230 -1.20 23.02 -12.09
N THR A 231 -1.84 24.17 -12.31
CA THR A 231 -1.75 25.30 -11.39
C THR A 231 -3.11 25.48 -10.75
N VAL A 232 -3.16 25.43 -9.42
CA VAL A 232 -4.39 25.63 -8.66
C VAL A 232 -4.26 26.90 -7.83
N THR A 233 -5.19 27.80 -8.04
CA THR A 233 -5.34 29.02 -7.24
C THR A 233 -6.71 29.01 -6.54
N ALA A 234 -6.96 30.01 -5.71
CA ALA A 234 -8.24 30.15 -5.00
C ALA A 234 -9.47 30.33 -5.93
N ARG A 235 -9.26 30.78 -7.16
CA ARG A 235 -10.32 31.14 -8.13
C ARG A 235 -10.26 30.37 -9.44
N GLU A 236 -9.08 29.86 -9.79
CA GLU A 236 -8.83 29.27 -11.10
C GLU A 236 -7.94 28.03 -10.97
N ILE A 237 -8.29 26.97 -11.71
CA ILE A 237 -7.42 25.83 -11.98
C ILE A 237 -7.03 25.91 -13.45
N THR A 238 -5.75 26.04 -13.75
CA THR A 238 -5.24 25.89 -15.12
C THR A 238 -4.55 24.55 -15.26
N LEU A 239 -4.91 23.86 -16.33
CA LEU A 239 -4.44 22.53 -16.66
C LEU A 239 -3.86 22.55 -18.06
N SER A 240 -2.65 22.05 -18.24
CA SER A 240 -2.08 21.75 -19.54
C SER A 240 -1.84 20.25 -19.63
N VAL A 241 -2.47 19.62 -20.62
CA VAL A 241 -2.42 18.17 -20.84
C VAL A 241 -1.87 17.90 -22.22
N GLU A 242 -0.93 16.99 -22.30
CA GLU A 242 -0.38 16.50 -23.56
C GLU A 242 -1.09 15.19 -23.94
N LEU A 243 -1.56 15.12 -25.17
CA LEU A 243 -2.28 13.99 -25.74
C LEU A 243 -1.39 13.33 -26.79
N GLU A 244 -0.96 12.09 -26.53
CA GLU A 244 -0.18 11.29 -27.47
C GLU A 244 -1.14 10.48 -28.37
N GLY A 245 -1.40 11.00 -29.57
CA GLY A 245 -2.19 10.29 -30.60
C GLY A 245 -3.69 10.16 -30.34
N GLY A 246 -4.21 10.66 -29.20
CA GLY A 246 -5.63 10.67 -28.86
C GLY A 246 -6.39 11.89 -29.39
N GLU A 247 -7.70 11.75 -29.61
CA GLU A 247 -8.57 12.87 -29.96
C GLU A 247 -8.90 13.71 -28.71
N PRO A 248 -8.71 15.06 -28.74
CA PRO A 248 -9.03 15.92 -27.60
C PRO A 248 -10.48 15.85 -27.14
N ARG A 249 -11.38 15.46 -28.04
CA ARG A 249 -12.81 15.32 -27.79
C ARG A 249 -13.13 14.22 -26.78
N GLU A 250 -12.44 13.08 -26.86
CA GLU A 250 -12.64 11.95 -25.95
C GLU A 250 -12.27 12.32 -24.50
N PHE A 251 -11.18 13.07 -24.34
CA PHE A 251 -10.78 13.62 -23.05
C PHE A 251 -11.84 14.60 -22.52
N LEU A 252 -12.31 15.55 -23.35
CA LEU A 252 -13.30 16.56 -22.95
C LEU A 252 -14.67 15.95 -22.60
N GLU A 253 -15.09 14.90 -23.29
CA GLU A 253 -16.35 14.19 -23.00
C GLU A 253 -16.30 13.41 -21.68
N THR A 254 -15.11 12.91 -21.32
CA THR A 254 -14.91 12.16 -20.08
C THR A 254 -14.58 13.07 -18.88
N PHE A 255 -13.98 14.23 -19.13
CA PHE A 255 -13.53 15.14 -18.09
C PHE A 255 -14.71 15.91 -17.46
N ALA A 256 -15.00 15.60 -16.19
CA ALA A 256 -16.02 16.30 -15.41
C ALA A 256 -15.39 17.30 -14.43
N ALA A 257 -15.70 18.59 -14.60
CA ALA A 257 -15.27 19.63 -13.67
C ALA A 257 -15.70 19.29 -12.23
N PRO A 258 -14.83 19.47 -11.20
CA PRO A 258 -15.21 19.25 -9.81
C PRO A 258 -16.35 20.16 -9.36
N ALA A 259 -17.09 19.76 -8.32
CA ALA A 259 -18.20 20.58 -7.80
C ALA A 259 -17.72 21.98 -7.40
N GLY A 260 -18.48 23.02 -7.78
CA GLY A 260 -18.12 24.42 -7.53
C GLY A 260 -17.13 25.02 -8.53
N TRP A 261 -16.70 24.24 -9.53
CA TRP A 261 -15.85 24.69 -10.64
C TRP A 261 -16.61 24.62 -11.96
N MET A 262 -16.45 25.63 -12.80
CA MET A 262 -16.98 25.70 -14.15
C MET A 262 -15.83 25.59 -15.13
N LEU A 263 -15.95 24.68 -16.10
CA LEU A 263 -14.99 24.56 -17.18
C LEU A 263 -15.17 25.75 -18.14
N GLY A 264 -14.08 26.49 -18.35
CA GLY A 264 -13.98 27.54 -19.36
C GLY A 264 -13.77 26.95 -20.76
N GLU A 265 -13.58 27.82 -21.74
CA GLU A 265 -13.39 27.40 -23.13
C GLU A 265 -12.03 26.69 -23.30
N PRO A 266 -12.01 25.42 -23.74
CA PRO A 266 -10.76 24.68 -23.91
C PRO A 266 -9.95 25.27 -25.06
N ARG A 267 -8.65 25.47 -24.85
CA ARG A 267 -7.72 25.96 -25.89
C ARG A 267 -6.85 24.82 -26.38
N LEU A 268 -6.89 24.58 -27.68
CA LEU A 268 -6.07 23.57 -28.34
C LEU A 268 -4.84 24.21 -28.98
N SER A 269 -3.67 23.63 -28.77
CA SER A 269 -2.48 23.91 -29.56
C SER A 269 -1.93 22.60 -30.11
N THR A 270 -1.98 22.45 -31.43
CA THR A 270 -1.48 21.27 -32.13
C THR A 270 -0.05 21.53 -32.60
N SER A 271 0.86 20.63 -32.26
CA SER A 271 2.20 20.55 -32.84
C SER A 271 2.34 19.27 -33.69
N PRO A 272 3.36 19.15 -34.55
CA PRO A 272 3.58 17.94 -35.35
C PRO A 272 3.81 16.67 -34.53
N GLN A 273 4.16 16.78 -33.25
CA GLN A 273 4.54 15.66 -32.38
C GLN A 273 3.51 15.40 -31.28
N SER A 274 2.77 16.41 -30.84
CA SER A 274 1.77 16.27 -29.78
C SER A 274 0.68 17.34 -29.86
N THR A 275 -0.49 16.99 -29.30
CA THR A 275 -1.59 17.96 -29.12
C THR A 275 -1.66 18.35 -27.65
N VAL A 276 -1.50 19.64 -27.37
CA VAL A 276 -1.61 20.17 -26.01
C VAL A 276 -2.98 20.82 -25.84
N LEU A 277 -3.72 20.33 -24.83
CA LEU A 277 -5.02 20.82 -24.42
C LEU A 277 -4.85 21.65 -23.15
N ASN A 278 -5.20 22.94 -23.23
CA ASN A 278 -5.21 23.82 -22.07
C ASN A 278 -6.65 24.02 -21.60
N LEU A 279 -6.92 23.66 -20.34
CA LEU A 279 -8.21 23.86 -19.70
C LEU A 279 -8.07 24.91 -18.61
N GLU A 280 -9.04 25.79 -18.55
CA GLU A 280 -9.19 26.76 -17.49
C GLU A 280 -10.50 26.44 -16.76
N LEU A 281 -10.44 26.15 -15.46
CA LEU A 281 -11.62 25.99 -14.64
C LEU A 281 -11.71 27.19 -13.72
N ARG A 282 -12.84 27.91 -13.77
CA ARG A 282 -13.12 29.04 -12.87
C ARG A 282 -14.06 28.61 -11.79
N ARG A 283 -13.86 29.09 -10.57
CA ARG A 283 -14.79 28.85 -9.48
C ARG A 283 -16.14 29.49 -9.81
N ALA A 284 -17.23 28.76 -9.63
CA ALA A 284 -18.58 29.29 -9.80
C ALA A 284 -18.83 30.37 -8.74
N GLU A 285 -18.74 31.64 -9.11
CA GLU A 285 -19.10 32.75 -8.24
C GLU A 285 -20.61 32.68 -7.98
N GLY A 286 -21.02 32.34 -6.75
CA GLY A 286 -22.42 32.41 -6.35
C GLY A 286 -22.99 31.21 -5.59
N LYS A 287 -22.22 30.19 -5.24
CA LYS A 287 -22.68 29.19 -4.28
C LYS A 287 -21.57 28.80 -3.31
N PRO A 288 -21.57 29.30 -2.06
CA PRO A 288 -20.77 28.63 -1.03
C PRO A 288 -21.21 27.15 -0.97
N PRO A 289 -20.27 26.24 -0.70
CA PRO A 289 -20.55 24.81 -0.62
C PRO A 289 -21.66 24.48 0.37
#